data_AF-K1SF10-F1
#
_entry.id   AF-K1SF10-F1
#
_cell.length_a   1.000
_cell.length_b   1.000
_cell.length_c   1.000
_cell.angle_alpha   90.00
_cell.angle_beta   90.00
_cell.angle_gamma   90.00
#
_symmetry.space_group_name_H-M   'P 1'
#
loop_
_entity.id
_entity.type
_entity.pdbx_description
1 polymer ?
#
loop_
_entity_poly.entity_id
_entity_poly.type
_entity_poly.pdbx_seq_one_letter_code
_entity_poly.pdbx_strand_id
1 'polypeptide(L)'
;GRVAEAAACADKFKKCGVDITLTVTPCWCYGAETMDMDPMTIKGVWGFNGTERPGAVYLASVLATHAQKGLPAFGIYGHDVCEADDTSIPEDVKEKLLRFGRAAVACATMRGKSYLQIGSITMGIGGSIIDPAFIEEYLGMRVESVDEVEIIRRMTQGIYDEDEYQKALKWTREKCKEGFDKNPEQFRRTDEQKEQDWEFVVKMMCIIKDLMNGNKNLPAGCEEESVGHNAIAAGFQGQRQWTDFYPNCDFPEAMLNTSFDWNGAREPYILATENDVLNGLGMLFMKLLTNRAQIFADVRTYWSPEAVKKATGYELEGVAKQSGGFIHLINSGAACLDACGKATDENGNGVMKPWYDVTDK
;
A
#
# COMPACT_ATOMS: atom_id res chain seq x y z
N GLY A 1 -28.25 18.08 21.29
CA GLY A 1 -26.85 18.43 21.05
C GLY A 1 -26.37 19.44 22.07
N ARG A 2 -25.90 18.99 23.23
CA ARG A 2 -25.13 19.77 24.19
C ARG A 2 -23.91 18.98 24.67
N VAL A 3 -22.99 19.66 25.34
CA VAL A 3 -21.68 19.10 25.74
C VAL A 3 -21.75 17.73 26.45
N ALA A 4 -22.79 17.46 27.27
CA ALA A 4 -22.95 16.18 27.95
C ALA A 4 -23.16 15.00 26.96
N GLU A 5 -23.91 15.22 25.88
CA GLU A 5 -24.12 14.21 24.84
C GLU A 5 -22.86 14.03 23.99
N ALA A 6 -22.14 15.12 23.69
CA ALA A 6 -20.86 15.07 22.98
C ALA A 6 -19.81 14.29 23.78
N ALA A 7 -19.73 14.52 25.10
CA ALA A 7 -18.85 13.77 26.00
C ALA A 7 -19.20 12.27 26.05
N ALA A 8 -20.48 11.94 26.17
CA ALA A 8 -20.92 10.54 26.14
C ALA A 8 -20.63 9.85 24.80
N CYS A 9 -20.73 10.58 23.68
CA CYS A 9 -20.37 10.10 22.35
C CYS A 9 -18.86 9.82 22.25
N ALA A 10 -18.02 10.77 22.68
CA ALA A 10 -16.57 10.62 22.70
C ALA A 10 -16.11 9.44 23.57
N ASP A 11 -16.71 9.26 24.76
CA ASP A 11 -16.44 8.10 25.63
C ASP A 11 -16.78 6.76 24.95
N LYS A 12 -17.88 6.72 24.19
CA LYS A 12 -18.26 5.55 23.41
C LYS A 12 -17.26 5.31 22.27
N PHE A 13 -16.92 6.35 21.50
CA PHE A 13 -15.96 6.27 20.40
C PHE A 13 -14.60 5.75 20.85
N LYS A 14 -14.08 6.26 21.97
CA LYS A 14 -12.83 5.79 22.56
C LYS A 14 -12.87 4.30 22.91
N LYS A 15 -13.97 3.82 23.51
CA LYS A 15 -14.15 2.39 23.86
C LYS A 15 -14.31 1.50 22.63
N CYS A 16 -14.84 2.05 21.53
CA CYS A 16 -15.04 1.35 20.28
C CYS A 16 -13.84 1.43 19.32
N GLY A 17 -12.77 2.14 19.68
CA GLY A 17 -11.59 2.32 18.82
C GLY A 17 -11.88 3.16 17.57
N VAL A 18 -12.68 4.23 17.69
CA VAL A 18 -13.03 5.10 16.56
C VAL A 18 -11.96 6.17 16.34
N ASP A 19 -11.29 6.12 15.18
CA ASP A 19 -10.31 7.13 14.74
C ASP A 19 -10.87 8.16 13.75
N ILE A 20 -12.06 7.90 13.18
CA ILE A 20 -12.64 8.70 12.09
C ILE A 20 -14.05 9.11 12.49
N THR A 21 -14.34 10.40 12.42
CA THR A 21 -15.66 10.95 12.79
C THR A 21 -16.28 11.69 11.62
N LEU A 22 -17.58 11.48 11.42
CA LEU A 22 -18.41 12.24 10.49
C LEU A 22 -19.58 12.83 11.26
N THR A 23 -19.55 14.15 11.46
CA THR A 23 -20.69 14.88 12.02
C THR A 23 -21.69 15.16 10.91
N VAL A 24 -22.96 14.86 11.13
CA VAL A 24 -24.04 15.14 10.18
C VAL A 24 -25.11 15.96 10.87
N THR A 25 -25.67 16.96 10.19
CA THR A 25 -26.86 17.66 10.72
C THR A 25 -27.72 18.25 9.61
N PRO A 26 -29.05 18.18 9.74
CA PRO A 26 -29.95 18.96 8.93
C PRO A 26 -30.15 20.39 9.45
N CYS A 27 -29.76 20.72 10.69
CA CYS A 27 -30.20 21.95 11.36
C CYS A 27 -29.07 22.72 12.07
N TRP A 28 -29.42 23.90 12.62
CA TRP A 28 -28.54 24.63 13.52
C TRP A 28 -28.22 23.83 14.78
N CYS A 29 -26.95 23.82 15.17
CA CYS A 29 -26.45 23.25 16.41
C CYS A 29 -25.46 24.22 17.06
N TYR A 30 -25.15 24.04 18.34
CA TYR A 30 -24.33 24.97 19.11
C TYR A 30 -22.83 24.72 18.91
N GLY A 31 -22.31 25.01 17.71
CA GLY A 31 -20.89 24.97 17.31
C GLY A 31 -19.91 24.27 18.27
N ALA A 32 -19.29 25.05 19.16
CA ALA A 32 -18.26 24.57 20.09
C ALA A 32 -18.76 23.57 21.16
N GLU A 33 -20.05 23.55 21.48
CA GLU A 33 -20.63 22.59 22.44
C GLU A 33 -20.80 21.18 21.84
N THR A 34 -20.83 21.07 20.51
CA THR A 34 -21.15 19.83 19.79
C THR A 34 -20.03 19.28 18.91
N MET A 35 -18.92 20.01 18.77
CA MET A 35 -17.78 19.61 17.94
C MET A 35 -17.00 18.43 18.53
N ASP A 36 -16.36 17.66 17.65
CA ASP A 36 -15.35 16.68 18.06
C ASP A 36 -14.05 17.40 18.46
N MET A 37 -13.67 17.24 19.73
CA MET A 37 -12.52 17.91 20.35
C MET A 37 -11.26 17.05 20.42
N ASP A 38 -11.32 15.77 20.04
CA ASP A 38 -10.15 14.89 20.09
C ASP A 38 -9.14 15.31 19.00
N PRO A 39 -7.89 15.68 19.32
CA PRO A 39 -6.93 16.08 18.30
C PRO A 39 -6.51 14.95 17.35
N MET A 40 -6.71 13.69 17.73
CA MET A 40 -6.23 12.53 16.97
C MET A 40 -7.24 11.99 15.96
N THR A 41 -8.53 12.32 16.09
CA THR A 41 -9.55 11.86 15.13
C THR A 41 -9.43 12.57 13.78
N ILE A 42 -9.74 11.86 12.70
CA ILE A 42 -9.86 12.42 11.35
C ILE A 42 -11.32 12.83 11.15
N LYS A 43 -11.59 14.12 10.92
CA LYS A 43 -12.93 14.71 11.11
C LYS A 43 -13.53 15.20 9.81
N GLY A 44 -14.78 14.82 9.55
CA GLY A 44 -15.63 15.40 8.51
C GLY A 44 -16.91 15.97 9.10
N VAL A 45 -17.46 17.02 8.49
CA VAL A 45 -18.76 17.59 8.83
C VAL A 45 -19.59 17.75 7.56
N TRP A 46 -20.75 17.12 7.51
CA TRP A 46 -21.75 17.30 6.46
C TRP A 46 -22.95 18.09 7.01
N GLY A 47 -23.11 19.31 6.49
CA GLY A 47 -24.31 20.13 6.72
C GLY A 47 -25.27 20.00 5.55
N PHE A 48 -26.52 19.62 5.84
CA PHE A 48 -27.57 19.58 4.84
C PHE A 48 -27.82 20.97 4.23
N ASN A 49 -27.94 21.03 2.91
CA ASN A 49 -28.29 22.26 2.19
C ASN A 49 -29.81 22.37 2.05
N GLY A 50 -30.48 22.70 3.16
CA GLY A 50 -31.93 22.93 3.21
C GLY A 50 -32.26 24.32 3.75
N THR A 51 -33.50 24.77 3.54
CA THR A 51 -33.93 26.12 3.96
C THR A 51 -34.63 26.11 5.33
N GLU A 52 -35.48 25.12 5.58
CA GLU A 52 -36.31 24.97 6.77
C GLU A 52 -35.46 24.65 8.01
N ARG A 53 -34.33 24.00 7.77
CA ARG A 53 -33.35 23.62 8.78
C ARG A 53 -31.96 24.01 8.27
N PRO A 54 -31.27 24.95 8.96
CA PRO A 54 -30.07 25.57 8.40
C PRO A 54 -28.79 24.76 8.71
N GLY A 55 -28.70 23.53 8.22
CA GLY A 55 -27.54 22.64 8.41
C GLY A 55 -26.22 23.24 7.92
N ALA A 56 -26.25 23.94 6.78
CA ALA A 56 -25.11 24.67 6.22
C ALA A 56 -24.59 25.80 7.14
N VAL A 57 -25.47 26.42 7.92
CA VAL A 57 -25.09 27.49 8.86
C VAL A 57 -24.32 26.89 10.04
N TYR A 58 -24.75 25.72 10.54
CA TYR A 58 -23.95 24.97 11.51
C TYR A 58 -22.59 24.58 10.94
N LEU A 59 -22.56 24.05 9.71
CA LEU A 59 -21.32 23.64 9.03
C LEU A 59 -20.28 24.78 9.04
N ALA A 60 -20.67 25.97 8.57
CA ALA A 60 -19.77 27.12 8.56
C ALA A 60 -19.31 27.52 9.98
N SER A 61 -20.24 27.53 10.96
CA SER A 61 -19.94 27.89 12.35
C SER A 61 -18.97 26.91 13.03
N VAL A 62 -19.20 25.60 12.87
CA VAL A 62 -18.37 24.59 13.51
C VAL A 62 -17.00 24.48 12.84
N LEU A 63 -16.90 24.64 11.52
CA LEU A 63 -15.61 24.68 10.83
C LEU A 63 -14.78 25.92 11.22
N ALA A 64 -15.41 27.08 11.40
CA ALA A 64 -14.72 28.25 11.94
C ALA A 64 -14.17 27.98 13.35
N THR A 65 -14.93 27.27 14.18
CA THR A 65 -14.51 26.88 15.54
C THR A 65 -13.37 25.86 15.51
N HIS A 66 -13.42 24.87 14.62
CA HIS A 66 -12.33 23.92 14.36
C HIS A 66 -11.03 24.64 13.97
N ALA A 67 -11.10 25.57 13.01
CA ALA A 67 -9.95 26.37 12.59
C ALA A 67 -9.41 27.24 13.74
N GLN A 68 -10.29 27.91 14.50
CA GLN A 68 -9.91 28.73 15.65
C GLN A 68 -9.19 27.93 16.74
N LYS A 69 -9.53 26.65 16.92
CA LYS A 69 -8.94 25.76 17.92
C LYS A 69 -7.75 24.94 17.43
N GLY A 70 -7.38 25.06 16.14
CA GLY A 70 -6.30 24.25 15.56
C GLY A 70 -6.66 22.76 15.45
N LEU A 71 -7.93 22.43 15.21
CA LEU A 71 -8.44 21.06 15.05
C LEU A 71 -9.03 20.91 13.65
N PRO A 72 -8.22 20.63 12.60
CA PRO A 72 -8.70 20.58 11.23
C PRO A 72 -9.87 19.60 11.03
N ALA A 73 -10.85 20.00 10.22
CA ALA A 73 -12.00 19.19 9.83
C ALA A 73 -12.40 19.48 8.38
N PHE A 74 -12.88 18.46 7.66
CA PHE A 74 -13.34 18.58 6.29
C PHE A 74 -14.79 19.05 6.23
N GLY A 75 -15.07 20.08 5.43
CA GLY A 75 -16.43 20.54 5.15
C GLY A 75 -17.05 19.83 3.94
N ILE A 76 -18.24 19.28 4.12
CA ILE A 76 -19.02 18.61 3.08
C ILE A 76 -20.34 19.37 2.93
N TYR A 77 -20.51 20.02 1.79
CA TYR A 77 -21.68 20.83 1.45
C TYR A 77 -22.12 20.52 0.03
N GLY A 78 -23.41 20.26 -0.17
CA GLY A 78 -24.01 20.01 -1.48
C GLY A 78 -24.25 21.31 -2.24
N HIS A 79 -24.09 21.29 -3.56
CA HIS A 79 -24.27 22.49 -4.40
C HIS A 79 -25.72 22.98 -4.40
N ASP A 80 -26.66 22.06 -4.58
CA ASP A 80 -28.07 22.38 -4.76
C ASP A 80 -28.85 22.28 -3.44
N VAL A 81 -29.90 23.10 -3.33
CA VAL A 81 -30.83 23.07 -2.19
C VAL A 81 -31.70 21.83 -2.29
N CYS A 82 -31.87 21.13 -1.18
CA CYS A 82 -32.71 19.95 -1.05
C CYS A 82 -33.97 20.25 -0.22
N GLU A 83 -35.06 19.57 -0.53
CA GLU A 83 -36.31 19.61 0.25
C GLU A 83 -36.09 19.02 1.65
N ALA A 84 -36.81 19.53 2.66
CA ALA A 84 -36.56 19.15 4.06
C ALA A 84 -36.77 17.66 4.38
N ASP A 85 -37.57 16.94 3.58
CA ASP A 85 -37.85 15.52 3.71
C ASP A 85 -37.07 14.65 2.70
N ASP A 86 -36.20 15.25 1.87
CA ASP A 86 -35.33 14.51 0.97
C ASP A 86 -34.23 13.77 1.74
N THR A 87 -34.31 12.43 1.71
CA THR A 87 -33.34 11.54 2.33
C THR A 87 -32.25 11.05 1.38
N SER A 88 -32.28 11.48 0.12
CA SER A 88 -31.25 11.14 -0.85
C SER A 88 -29.93 11.87 -0.55
N ILE A 89 -28.81 11.28 -0.94
CA ILE A 89 -27.48 11.92 -0.84
C ILE A 89 -27.10 12.42 -2.24
N PRO A 90 -26.96 13.74 -2.45
CA PRO A 90 -26.51 14.28 -3.73
C PRO A 90 -25.18 13.68 -4.19
N GLU A 91 -24.99 13.52 -5.50
CA GLU A 91 -23.79 12.84 -6.03
C GLU A 91 -22.48 13.58 -5.69
N ASP A 92 -22.50 14.93 -5.62
CA ASP A 92 -21.33 15.71 -5.22
C ASP A 92 -21.00 15.55 -3.71
N VAL A 93 -22.02 15.39 -2.87
CA VAL A 93 -21.88 15.06 -1.45
C VAL A 93 -21.33 13.66 -1.28
N LYS A 94 -21.87 12.68 -2.03
CA LYS A 94 -21.43 11.29 -2.04
C LYS A 94 -19.96 11.18 -2.48
N GLU A 95 -19.55 11.90 -3.51
CA GLU A 95 -18.15 11.96 -3.95
C GLU A 95 -17.23 12.44 -2.81
N LYS A 96 -17.60 13.53 -2.14
CA LYS A 96 -16.84 14.09 -1.00
C LYS A 96 -16.79 13.12 0.18
N LEU A 97 -17.92 12.51 0.55
CA LEU A 97 -18.01 11.52 1.62
C LEU A 97 -17.13 10.31 1.34
N LEU A 98 -17.19 9.75 0.14
CA LEU A 98 -16.40 8.58 -0.25
C LEU A 98 -14.91 8.90 -0.37
N ARG A 99 -14.54 10.09 -0.88
CA ARG A 99 -13.15 10.56 -0.92
C ARG A 99 -12.59 10.73 0.49
N PHE A 100 -13.33 11.41 1.38
CA PHE A 100 -12.95 11.58 2.78
C PHE A 100 -12.82 10.22 3.47
N GLY A 101 -13.83 9.36 3.37
CA GLY A 101 -13.85 8.05 4.01
C GLY A 101 -12.66 7.18 3.58
N ARG A 102 -12.39 7.07 2.27
CA ARG A 102 -11.23 6.30 1.78
C ARG A 102 -9.90 6.82 2.30
N ALA A 103 -9.68 8.14 2.24
CA ALA A 103 -8.44 8.73 2.73
C ALA A 103 -8.29 8.60 4.25
N ALA A 104 -9.37 8.82 5.00
CA ALA A 104 -9.36 8.69 6.45
C ALA A 104 -9.09 7.26 6.91
N VAL A 105 -9.68 6.26 6.25
CA VAL A 105 -9.42 4.84 6.51
C VAL A 105 -7.97 4.49 6.20
N ALA A 106 -7.41 4.96 5.08
CA ALA A 106 -6.00 4.75 4.76
C ALA A 106 -5.08 5.31 5.87
N CYS A 107 -5.30 6.56 6.29
CA CYS A 107 -4.52 7.18 7.37
C CYS A 107 -4.66 6.44 8.71
N ALA A 108 -5.87 6.07 9.11
CA ALA A 108 -6.11 5.35 10.37
C ALA A 108 -5.50 3.94 10.35
N THR A 109 -5.53 3.26 9.20
CA THR A 109 -5.00 1.89 9.05
C THR A 109 -3.48 1.81 9.28
N MET A 110 -2.75 2.87 8.93
CA MET A 110 -1.29 2.92 9.13
C MET A 110 -0.91 3.06 10.61
N ARG A 111 -1.72 3.74 11.42
CA ARG A 111 -1.39 4.03 12.82
C ARG A 111 -1.16 2.74 13.62
N GLY A 112 -0.05 2.69 14.34
CA GLY A 112 0.35 1.54 15.16
C GLY A 112 0.88 0.33 14.38
N LYS A 113 0.99 0.42 13.04
CA LYS A 113 1.65 -0.58 12.19
C LYS A 113 3.13 -0.26 12.02
N SER A 114 3.89 -1.23 11.54
CA SER A 114 5.33 -1.06 11.32
C SER A 114 5.66 -0.95 9.82
N TYR A 115 6.70 -0.18 9.51
CA TYR A 115 7.53 -0.44 8.33
C TYR A 115 8.67 -1.36 8.76
N LEU A 116 8.85 -2.49 8.09
CA LEU A 116 9.95 -3.42 8.35
C LEU A 116 11.10 -3.19 7.35
N GLN A 117 12.21 -2.68 7.84
CA GLN A 117 13.46 -2.62 7.11
C GLN A 117 14.19 -3.97 7.21
N ILE A 118 14.41 -4.64 6.06
CA ILE A 118 15.26 -5.83 5.96
C ILE A 118 16.56 -5.41 5.30
N GLY A 119 17.63 -5.34 6.10
CA GLY A 119 18.90 -4.72 5.75
C GLY A 119 18.96 -3.26 6.18
N SER A 120 19.44 -2.41 5.28
CA SER A 120 19.83 -1.02 5.54
C SER A 120 19.74 -0.17 4.26
N ILE A 121 20.62 0.84 4.16
CA ILE A 121 20.77 1.73 3.02
C ILE A 121 21.34 0.96 1.82
N THR A 122 20.70 1.10 0.68
CA THR A 122 21.11 0.44 -0.56
C THR A 122 21.82 1.42 -1.48
N MET A 123 23.08 1.16 -1.82
CA MET A 123 23.83 1.92 -2.85
C MET A 123 23.84 3.46 -2.69
N GLY A 124 23.56 3.97 -1.48
CA GLY A 124 23.43 5.41 -1.22
C GLY A 124 22.14 6.05 -1.74
N ILE A 125 21.10 5.26 -2.01
CA ILE A 125 19.77 5.74 -2.42
C ILE A 125 19.14 6.50 -1.26
N GLY A 126 18.78 7.77 -1.49
CA GLY A 126 18.23 8.64 -0.45
C GLY A 126 16.96 8.11 0.20
N GLY A 127 16.07 7.49 -0.58
CA GLY A 127 14.83 6.88 -0.06
C GLY A 127 15.05 5.64 0.81
N SER A 128 16.22 4.99 0.73
CA SER A 128 16.60 3.86 1.60
C SER A 128 17.23 4.29 2.93
N ILE A 129 17.50 5.59 3.09
CA ILE A 129 17.89 6.18 4.38
C ILE A 129 16.61 6.39 5.17
N ILE A 130 16.26 5.41 6.01
CA ILE A 130 15.04 5.48 6.79
C ILE A 130 15.08 6.66 7.77
N ASP A 131 13.99 7.42 7.80
CA ASP A 131 13.76 8.49 8.78
C ASP A 131 12.63 8.06 9.73
N PRO A 132 12.97 7.56 10.93
CA PRO A 132 11.98 7.17 11.92
C PRO A 132 11.08 8.33 12.35
N ALA A 133 11.60 9.56 12.44
CA ALA A 133 10.82 10.70 12.88
C ALA A 133 9.69 11.00 11.89
N PHE A 134 9.97 10.95 10.58
CA PHE A 134 8.94 11.08 9.56
C PHE A 134 7.83 10.00 9.72
N ILE A 135 8.22 8.73 9.86
CA ILE A 135 7.29 7.60 9.93
C ILE A 135 6.45 7.66 11.22
N GLU A 136 7.06 7.97 12.35
CA GLU A 136 6.41 8.06 13.65
C GLU A 136 5.51 9.29 13.76
N GLU A 137 6.01 10.48 13.40
CA GLU A 137 5.29 11.74 13.58
C GLU A 137 4.17 11.94 12.55
N TYR A 138 4.42 11.61 11.27
CA TYR A 138 3.42 11.86 10.21
C TYR A 138 2.45 10.69 10.03
N LEU A 139 2.92 9.45 10.13
CA LEU A 139 2.11 8.26 9.82
C LEU A 139 1.60 7.54 11.07
N GLY A 140 2.15 7.86 12.24
CA GLY A 140 1.86 7.15 13.49
C GLY A 140 2.28 5.68 13.43
N MET A 141 3.23 5.36 12.56
CA MET A 141 3.78 4.02 12.36
C MET A 141 5.02 3.80 13.23
N ARG A 142 5.50 2.55 13.30
CA ARG A 142 6.79 2.18 13.89
C ARG A 142 7.80 1.85 12.81
N VAL A 143 9.08 1.91 13.15
CA VAL A 143 10.16 1.36 12.32
C VAL A 143 10.73 0.15 13.03
N GLU A 144 10.62 -1.00 12.38
CA GLU A 144 11.31 -2.22 12.78
C GLU A 144 12.46 -2.47 11.80
N SER A 145 13.55 -3.07 12.29
CA SER A 145 14.72 -3.36 11.45
C SER A 145 15.30 -4.72 11.80
N VAL A 146 15.55 -5.52 10.78
CA VAL A 146 16.30 -6.77 10.86
C VAL A 146 17.44 -6.72 9.85
N ASP A 147 18.60 -7.24 10.22
CA ASP A 147 19.68 -7.44 9.25
C ASP A 147 19.35 -8.61 8.31
N GLU A 148 19.84 -8.58 7.07
CA GLU A 148 19.58 -9.63 6.08
C GLU A 148 20.10 -11.01 6.54
N VAL A 149 21.06 -11.06 7.49
CA VAL A 149 21.51 -12.33 8.10
C VAL A 149 20.36 -13.11 8.75
N GLU A 150 19.27 -12.45 9.15
CA GLU A 150 18.11 -13.12 9.74
C GLU A 150 17.43 -14.06 8.74
N ILE A 151 17.41 -13.71 7.45
CA ILE A 151 16.92 -14.58 6.38
C ILE A 151 17.77 -15.86 6.33
N ILE A 152 19.10 -15.71 6.35
CA ILE A 152 20.02 -16.85 6.31
C ILE A 152 19.92 -17.70 7.58
N ARG A 153 19.79 -17.07 8.75
CA ARG A 153 19.60 -17.80 10.01
C ARG A 153 18.34 -18.67 9.94
N ARG A 154 17.21 -18.09 9.51
CA ARG A 154 15.94 -18.82 9.38
C ARG A 154 16.03 -19.95 8.35
N MET A 155 16.65 -19.71 7.20
CA MET A 155 16.88 -20.78 6.21
C MET A 155 17.75 -21.90 6.76
N THR A 156 18.86 -21.56 7.43
CA THR A 156 19.85 -22.53 7.94
C THR A 156 19.29 -23.36 9.09
N GLN A 157 18.51 -22.74 9.98
CA GLN A 157 17.96 -23.38 11.17
C GLN A 157 16.59 -24.00 10.93
N GLY A 158 16.01 -23.90 9.73
CA GLY A 158 14.70 -24.47 9.43
C GLY A 158 13.52 -23.69 10.03
N ILE A 159 13.66 -22.37 10.21
CA ILE A 159 12.65 -21.52 10.86
C ILE A 159 11.72 -20.91 9.80
N TYR A 160 10.86 -21.77 9.27
CA TYR A 160 9.81 -21.46 8.32
C TYR A 160 8.80 -22.61 8.32
N ASP A 161 7.59 -22.38 7.80
CA ASP A 161 6.61 -23.44 7.59
C ASP A 161 7.05 -24.32 6.39
N GLU A 162 7.57 -25.51 6.67
CA GLU A 162 8.05 -26.45 5.63
C GLU A 162 6.91 -26.89 4.70
N ASP A 163 5.69 -27.09 5.21
CA ASP A 163 4.55 -27.50 4.40
C ASP A 163 4.13 -26.38 3.43
N GLU A 164 4.13 -25.12 3.89
CA GLU A 164 3.91 -23.97 3.01
C GLU A 164 5.02 -23.85 1.96
N TYR A 165 6.29 -23.96 2.36
CA TYR A 165 7.42 -23.88 1.45
C TYR A 165 7.34 -24.93 0.33
N GLN A 166 7.04 -26.18 0.64
CA GLN A 166 6.91 -27.24 -0.37
C GLN A 166 5.73 -26.98 -1.33
N LYS A 167 4.61 -26.47 -0.80
CA LYS A 167 3.46 -26.05 -1.63
C LYS A 167 3.84 -24.90 -2.56
N ALA A 168 4.54 -23.90 -2.04
CA ALA A 168 5.02 -22.74 -2.78
C ALA A 168 5.96 -23.17 -3.91
N LEU A 169 6.96 -24.00 -3.61
CA LEU A 169 7.96 -24.46 -4.56
C LEU A 169 7.33 -25.28 -5.69
N LYS A 170 6.41 -26.18 -5.35
CA LYS A 170 5.65 -26.94 -6.36
C LYS A 170 4.88 -26.01 -7.29
N TRP A 171 4.14 -25.04 -6.74
CA TRP A 171 3.38 -24.08 -7.53
C TRP A 171 4.30 -23.24 -8.43
N THR A 172 5.44 -22.78 -7.91
CA THR A 172 6.44 -22.02 -8.67
C THR A 172 6.96 -22.83 -9.85
N ARG A 173 7.37 -24.09 -9.65
CA ARG A 173 7.81 -24.97 -10.73
C ARG A 173 6.73 -25.20 -11.80
N GLU A 174 5.45 -25.24 -11.40
CA GLU A 174 4.33 -25.44 -12.33
C GLU A 174 3.91 -24.17 -13.10
N LYS A 175 4.04 -22.98 -12.49
CA LYS A 175 3.45 -21.73 -13.00
C LYS A 175 4.46 -20.71 -13.48
N CYS A 176 5.63 -20.65 -12.88
CA CYS A 176 6.67 -19.68 -13.19
C CYS A 176 7.62 -20.25 -14.25
N LYS A 177 7.46 -19.81 -15.50
CA LYS A 177 8.30 -20.26 -16.60
C LYS A 177 9.60 -19.46 -16.63
N GLU A 178 10.73 -20.15 -16.56
CA GLU A 178 12.04 -19.52 -16.71
C GLU A 178 12.18 -18.89 -18.11
N GLY A 179 12.69 -17.65 -18.13
CA GLY A 179 12.90 -16.87 -19.35
C GLY A 179 14.20 -17.22 -20.07
N PHE A 180 14.48 -16.48 -21.14
CA PHE A 180 15.75 -16.61 -21.87
C PHE A 180 16.93 -16.05 -21.06
N ASP A 181 17.95 -16.88 -20.84
CA ASP A 181 19.18 -16.49 -20.16
C ASP A 181 20.08 -15.64 -21.07
N LYS A 182 20.12 -14.34 -20.77
CA LYS A 182 20.90 -13.34 -21.51
C LYS A 182 22.36 -13.25 -21.04
N ASN A 183 22.77 -13.99 -20.01
CA ASN A 183 24.15 -13.92 -19.54
C ASN A 183 25.11 -14.47 -20.61
N PRO A 184 26.33 -13.91 -20.72
CA PRO A 184 27.42 -14.54 -21.44
C PRO A 184 27.64 -15.96 -20.92
N GLU A 185 28.03 -16.88 -21.81
CA GLU A 185 28.13 -18.32 -21.50
C GLU A 185 28.96 -18.61 -20.23
N GLN A 186 30.05 -17.87 -20.02
CA GLN A 186 30.92 -18.03 -18.85
C GLN A 186 30.29 -17.59 -17.52
N PHE A 187 29.19 -16.84 -17.54
CA PHE A 187 28.46 -16.37 -16.36
C PHE A 187 27.11 -17.08 -16.18
N ARG A 188 26.74 -17.98 -17.09
CA ARG A 188 25.51 -18.77 -16.94
C ARG A 188 25.67 -19.77 -15.82
N ARG A 189 24.64 -19.86 -14.98
CA ARG A 189 24.53 -20.89 -13.95
C ARG A 189 24.08 -22.21 -14.57
N THR A 190 24.54 -23.32 -14.01
CA THR A 190 24.11 -24.65 -14.43
C THR A 190 22.64 -24.89 -14.05
N ASP A 191 21.98 -25.86 -14.67
CA ASP A 191 20.59 -26.20 -14.33
C ASP A 191 20.42 -26.58 -12.85
N GLU A 192 21.39 -27.29 -12.27
CA GLU A 192 21.40 -27.63 -10.84
C GLU A 192 21.53 -26.38 -9.94
N GLN A 193 22.38 -25.43 -10.33
CA GLN A 193 22.53 -24.17 -9.61
C GLN A 193 21.27 -23.30 -9.70
N LYS A 194 20.59 -23.29 -10.84
CA LYS A 194 19.32 -22.58 -11.02
C LYS A 194 18.21 -23.19 -10.18
N GLU A 195 18.15 -24.52 -10.09
CA GLU A 195 17.20 -25.19 -9.20
C GLU A 195 17.44 -24.80 -7.73
N GLN A 196 18.70 -24.75 -7.30
CA GLN A 196 19.05 -24.27 -5.96
C GLN A 196 18.65 -22.80 -5.75
N ASP A 197 18.81 -21.95 -6.77
CA ASP A 197 18.37 -20.56 -6.68
C ASP A 197 16.84 -20.47 -6.55
N TRP A 198 16.07 -21.29 -7.27
CA TRP A 198 14.62 -21.37 -7.15
C TRP A 198 14.19 -21.80 -5.74
N GLU A 199 14.79 -22.84 -5.19
CA GLU A 199 14.57 -23.29 -3.82
C GLU A 199 14.86 -22.16 -2.81
N PHE A 200 15.95 -21.43 -3.03
CA PHE A 200 16.37 -20.33 -2.18
C PHE A 200 15.38 -19.15 -2.22
N VAL A 201 15.03 -18.63 -3.40
CA VAL A 201 14.18 -17.43 -3.52
C VAL A 201 12.73 -17.70 -3.14
N VAL A 202 12.22 -18.92 -3.33
CA VAL A 202 10.88 -19.30 -2.85
C VAL A 202 10.85 -19.38 -1.32
N LYS A 203 11.89 -19.94 -0.71
CA LYS A 203 12.03 -19.98 0.76
C LYS A 203 12.20 -18.58 1.35
N MET A 204 12.98 -17.73 0.69
CA MET A 204 13.16 -16.33 1.04
C MET A 204 11.81 -15.60 1.09
N MET A 205 10.95 -15.81 0.09
CA MET A 205 9.60 -15.24 0.07
C MET A 205 8.77 -15.69 1.28
N CYS A 206 8.78 -16.98 1.63
CA CYS A 206 8.05 -17.48 2.79
C CYS A 206 8.55 -16.83 4.10
N ILE A 207 9.87 -16.75 4.26
CA ILE A 207 10.48 -16.13 5.44
C ILE A 207 10.14 -14.63 5.53
N ILE A 208 10.15 -13.89 4.42
CA ILE A 208 9.78 -12.47 4.42
C ILE A 208 8.30 -12.30 4.83
N LYS A 209 7.39 -13.18 4.37
CA LYS A 209 5.99 -13.17 4.83
C LYS A 209 5.89 -13.38 6.34
N ASP A 210 6.65 -14.33 6.87
CA ASP A 210 6.67 -14.64 8.30
C ASP A 210 7.22 -13.46 9.11
N LEU A 211 8.28 -12.80 8.62
CA LEU A 211 8.83 -11.61 9.26
C LEU A 211 7.81 -10.48 9.33
N MET A 212 7.06 -10.23 8.25
CA MET A 212 6.07 -9.15 8.23
C MET A 212 4.86 -9.43 9.13
N ASN A 213 4.28 -10.64 9.04
CA ASN A 213 2.97 -10.95 9.62
C ASN A 213 3.02 -11.76 10.92
N GLY A 214 4.15 -12.44 11.18
CA GLY A 214 4.20 -13.57 12.09
C GLY A 214 3.62 -14.83 11.45
N ASN A 215 3.94 -15.99 12.04
CA ASN A 215 3.42 -17.28 11.60
C ASN A 215 3.34 -18.25 12.78
N LYS A 216 2.13 -18.71 13.08
CA LYS A 216 1.86 -19.65 14.18
C LYS A 216 2.29 -21.09 13.86
N ASN A 217 2.61 -21.39 12.61
CA ASN A 217 3.03 -22.71 12.15
C ASN A 217 4.56 -22.89 12.18
N LEU A 218 5.31 -21.90 12.67
CA LEU A 218 6.76 -22.07 12.84
C LEU A 218 7.08 -23.23 13.81
N PRO A 219 8.27 -23.85 13.70
CA PRO A 219 8.65 -24.95 14.57
C PRO A 219 8.58 -24.59 16.06
N ALA A 220 8.31 -25.58 16.91
CA ALA A 220 8.33 -25.39 18.37
C ALA A 220 9.69 -24.86 18.84
N GLY A 221 9.69 -23.92 19.80
CA GLY A 221 10.91 -23.20 20.21
C GLY A 221 11.20 -21.93 19.41
N CYS A 222 10.38 -21.60 18.40
CA CYS A 222 10.45 -20.35 17.63
C CYS A 222 9.32 -19.37 18.00
N GLU A 223 8.92 -19.33 19.28
CA GLU A 223 7.80 -18.50 19.73
C GLU A 223 8.07 -17.00 19.53
N GLU A 224 9.33 -16.57 19.61
CA GLU A 224 9.75 -15.20 19.31
C GLU A 224 9.56 -14.87 17.82
N GLU A 225 10.00 -15.74 16.92
CA GLU A 225 9.86 -15.52 15.48
C GLU A 225 8.39 -15.57 15.02
N SER A 226 7.55 -16.31 15.76
CA SER A 226 6.14 -16.54 15.42
C SER A 226 5.28 -15.28 15.47
N VAL A 227 5.68 -14.24 16.21
CA VAL A 227 4.87 -13.02 16.36
C VAL A 227 5.07 -12.02 15.21
N GLY A 228 6.18 -12.13 14.48
CA GLY A 228 6.54 -11.21 13.40
C GLY A 228 6.70 -9.75 13.86
N HIS A 229 6.67 -8.81 12.91
CA HIS A 229 6.97 -7.40 13.15
C HIS A 229 5.74 -6.47 13.01
N ASN A 230 4.52 -7.02 12.86
CA ASN A 230 3.29 -6.26 12.63
C ASN A 230 3.44 -5.24 11.48
N ALA A 231 4.13 -5.66 10.42
CA ALA A 231 4.52 -4.78 9.33
C ALA A 231 3.43 -4.70 8.26
N ILE A 232 3.00 -3.48 7.93
CA ILE A 232 2.05 -3.23 6.82
C ILE A 232 2.78 -2.94 5.50
N ALA A 233 4.06 -2.57 5.60
CA ALA A 233 4.99 -2.41 4.50
C ALA A 233 6.38 -2.82 4.94
N ALA A 234 7.21 -3.24 4.00
CA ALA A 234 8.60 -3.59 4.22
C ALA A 234 9.46 -3.17 3.03
N GLY A 235 10.77 -3.24 3.19
CA GLY A 235 11.74 -3.10 2.12
C GLY A 235 12.89 -4.09 2.29
N PHE A 236 13.44 -4.56 1.17
CA PHE A 236 14.59 -5.46 1.16
C PHE A 236 15.78 -4.78 0.52
N GLN A 237 16.89 -4.66 1.26
CA GLN A 237 18.08 -3.95 0.80
C GLN A 237 18.66 -4.63 -0.44
N GLY A 238 19.06 -5.90 -0.34
CA GLY A 238 19.64 -6.68 -1.42
C GLY A 238 21.00 -6.14 -1.87
N GLN A 239 20.98 -5.11 -2.70
CA GLN A 239 22.23 -4.57 -3.22
C GLN A 239 22.99 -3.81 -2.11
N ARG A 240 24.29 -4.00 -1.92
CA ARG A 240 25.19 -4.89 -2.69
C ARG A 240 25.54 -6.17 -1.95
N GLN A 241 25.58 -6.12 -0.64
CA GLN A 241 26.20 -7.12 0.23
C GLN A 241 25.49 -8.48 0.12
N TRP A 242 24.16 -8.49 0.04
CA TRP A 242 23.42 -9.71 -0.19
C TRP A 242 23.61 -10.21 -1.62
N THR A 243 23.32 -9.39 -2.63
CA THR A 243 23.33 -9.82 -4.04
C THR A 243 24.72 -10.15 -4.59
N ASP A 244 25.79 -9.67 -3.94
CA ASP A 244 27.17 -10.04 -4.27
C ASP A 244 27.49 -11.49 -3.86
N PHE A 245 26.62 -12.15 -3.09
CA PHE A 245 26.85 -13.51 -2.60
C PHE A 245 25.64 -14.46 -2.74
N TYR A 246 24.42 -14.01 -2.47
CA TYR A 246 23.18 -14.78 -2.51
C TYR A 246 22.29 -14.38 -3.71
N PRO A 247 21.37 -15.27 -4.14
CA PRO A 247 20.34 -14.91 -5.12
C PRO A 247 19.58 -13.64 -4.72
N ASN A 248 19.24 -12.79 -5.69
CA ASN A 248 18.55 -11.54 -5.44
C ASN A 248 17.08 -11.74 -5.01
N CYS A 249 16.41 -10.65 -4.65
CA CYS A 249 15.04 -10.65 -4.12
C CYS A 249 13.97 -10.41 -5.20
N ASP A 250 14.31 -10.52 -6.49
CA ASP A 250 13.38 -10.16 -7.57
C ASP A 250 12.08 -10.98 -7.50
N PHE A 251 12.20 -12.29 -7.25
CA PHE A 251 11.06 -13.19 -7.15
C PHE A 251 10.18 -12.88 -5.92
N PRO A 252 10.71 -12.82 -4.68
CA PRO A 252 9.93 -12.38 -3.53
C PRO A 252 9.28 -11.02 -3.73
N GLU A 253 10.01 -10.01 -4.22
CA GLU A 253 9.47 -8.67 -4.45
C GLU A 253 8.33 -8.68 -5.47
N ALA A 254 8.48 -9.38 -6.60
CA ALA A 254 7.43 -9.49 -7.60
C ALA A 254 6.18 -10.20 -7.04
N MET A 255 6.37 -11.37 -6.41
CA MET A 255 5.26 -12.21 -5.96
C MET A 255 4.57 -11.67 -4.71
N LEU A 256 5.29 -11.05 -3.78
CA LEU A 256 4.67 -10.47 -2.58
C LEU A 256 3.81 -9.26 -2.92
N ASN A 257 4.28 -8.39 -3.84
CA ASN A 257 3.49 -7.28 -4.34
C ASN A 257 2.35 -7.71 -5.29
N THR A 258 2.33 -8.96 -5.74
CA THR A 258 1.24 -9.53 -6.56
C THR A 258 0.03 -9.89 -5.70
N SER A 259 -1.17 -9.75 -6.26
CA SER A 259 -2.46 -10.02 -5.61
C SER A 259 -2.86 -11.50 -5.52
N PHE A 260 -1.94 -12.42 -5.83
CA PHE A 260 -2.17 -13.86 -5.74
C PHE A 260 -0.85 -14.62 -5.57
N ASP A 261 -0.93 -15.82 -5.01
CA ASP A 261 0.17 -16.78 -4.95
C ASP A 261 -0.37 -18.23 -4.93
N TRP A 262 0.41 -19.19 -4.41
CA TRP A 262 0.02 -20.60 -4.25
C TRP A 262 -1.21 -20.82 -3.35
N ASN A 263 -1.66 -19.81 -2.61
CA ASN A 263 -2.88 -19.84 -1.80
C ASN A 263 -4.10 -19.22 -2.51
N GLY A 264 -3.94 -18.74 -3.75
CA GLY A 264 -4.98 -18.07 -4.52
C GLY A 264 -4.90 -16.54 -4.39
N ALA A 265 -6.00 -15.86 -4.73
CA ALA A 265 -6.10 -14.41 -4.61
C ALA A 265 -5.99 -13.97 -3.15
N ARG A 266 -5.21 -12.92 -2.90
CA ARG A 266 -4.95 -12.33 -1.59
C ARG A 266 -4.63 -10.85 -1.69
N GLU A 267 -4.72 -10.17 -0.56
CA GLU A 267 -4.21 -8.81 -0.47
C GLU A 267 -2.70 -8.78 -0.81
N PRO A 268 -2.25 -7.85 -1.67
CA PRO A 268 -0.83 -7.70 -1.99
C PRO A 268 -0.07 -7.17 -0.77
N TYR A 269 1.13 -7.69 -0.53
CA TYR A 269 2.07 -7.07 0.39
C TYR A 269 2.66 -5.81 -0.24
N ILE A 270 3.30 -4.98 0.58
CA ILE A 270 4.17 -3.91 0.10
C ILE A 270 5.59 -4.31 0.47
N LEU A 271 6.39 -4.68 -0.53
CA LEU A 271 7.82 -4.93 -0.37
C LEU A 271 8.59 -4.05 -1.36
N ALA A 272 9.26 -3.02 -0.84
CA ALA A 272 10.04 -2.10 -1.64
C ALA A 272 11.39 -2.70 -2.03
N THR A 273 11.66 -2.73 -3.34
CA THR A 273 12.98 -3.03 -3.91
C THR A 273 14.02 -2.06 -3.35
N GLU A 274 15.22 -2.56 -3.09
CA GLU A 274 16.38 -1.76 -2.63
C GLU A 274 16.13 -1.03 -1.30
N ASN A 275 15.18 -1.53 -0.51
CA ASN A 275 14.69 -0.90 0.72
C ASN A 275 14.38 0.60 0.51
N ASP A 276 13.90 1.00 -0.66
CA ASP A 276 13.44 2.39 -0.86
C ASP A 276 12.16 2.62 -0.06
N VAL A 277 12.33 3.09 1.18
CA VAL A 277 11.28 3.32 2.16
C VAL A 277 10.25 4.32 1.63
N LEU A 278 10.71 5.38 0.97
CA LEU A 278 9.80 6.41 0.46
C LEU A 278 8.95 5.90 -0.68
N ASN A 279 9.52 5.10 -1.58
CA ASN A 279 8.74 4.45 -2.63
C ASN A 279 7.79 3.40 -2.05
N GLY A 280 8.23 2.62 -1.05
CA GLY A 280 7.40 1.69 -0.29
C GLY A 280 6.20 2.37 0.38
N LEU A 281 6.39 3.54 0.98
CA LEU A 281 5.29 4.34 1.55
C LEU A 281 4.35 4.88 0.48
N GLY A 282 4.88 5.31 -0.68
CA GLY A 282 4.07 5.68 -1.84
C GLY A 282 3.19 4.54 -2.33
N MET A 283 3.76 3.33 -2.44
CA MET A 283 3.02 2.11 -2.74
C MET A 283 1.96 1.83 -1.66
N LEU A 284 2.31 1.92 -0.38
CA LEU A 284 1.36 1.71 0.73
C LEU A 284 0.15 2.66 0.64
N PHE A 285 0.37 3.95 0.37
CA PHE A 285 -0.72 4.92 0.21
C PHE A 285 -1.65 4.51 -0.93
N MET A 286 -1.09 4.16 -2.09
CA MET A 286 -1.87 3.78 -3.25
C MET A 286 -2.62 2.47 -3.03
N LYS A 287 -2.01 1.49 -2.36
CA LYS A 287 -2.67 0.25 -1.96
C LYS A 287 -3.86 0.54 -1.04
N LEU A 288 -3.69 1.34 0.00
CA LEU A 288 -4.76 1.63 0.96
C LEU A 288 -5.90 2.45 0.35
N LEU A 289 -5.62 3.29 -0.64
CA LEU A 289 -6.64 4.08 -1.35
C LEU A 289 -7.41 3.28 -2.41
N THR A 290 -6.80 2.24 -2.98
CA THR A 290 -7.34 1.55 -4.17
C THR A 290 -7.63 0.06 -3.98
N ASN A 291 -7.06 -0.57 -2.95
CA ASN A 291 -7.03 -2.01 -2.71
C ASN A 291 -6.38 -2.83 -3.84
N ARG A 292 -5.50 -2.21 -4.63
CA ARG A 292 -4.82 -2.84 -5.79
C ARG A 292 -3.35 -3.11 -5.48
N ALA A 293 -2.76 -4.06 -6.21
CA ALA A 293 -1.31 -4.23 -6.28
C ALA A 293 -0.64 -2.96 -6.80
N GLN A 294 0.63 -2.76 -6.44
CA GLN A 294 1.37 -1.54 -6.73
C GLN A 294 2.64 -1.83 -7.50
N ILE A 295 2.91 -0.99 -8.50
CA ILE A 295 4.11 -1.08 -9.32
C ILE A 295 5.23 -0.30 -8.63
N PHE A 296 6.32 -0.98 -8.32
CA PHE A 296 7.62 -0.34 -8.12
C PHE A 296 8.29 -0.19 -9.49
N ALA A 297 8.86 0.97 -9.81
CA ALA A 297 9.57 1.16 -11.06
C ALA A 297 10.64 2.25 -10.98
N ASP A 298 11.75 2.05 -11.70
CA ASP A 298 12.65 3.16 -12.00
C ASP A 298 12.01 4.04 -13.07
N VAL A 299 12.15 5.35 -12.88
CA VAL A 299 11.92 6.34 -13.92
C VAL A 299 13.14 6.34 -14.85
N ARG A 300 13.22 5.32 -15.71
CA ARG A 300 14.47 4.94 -16.35
C ARG A 300 14.87 5.85 -17.51
N THR A 301 13.94 6.20 -18.39
CA THR A 301 14.26 6.95 -19.61
C THR A 301 13.07 7.72 -20.15
N TYR A 302 13.29 8.98 -20.51
CA TYR A 302 12.35 9.72 -21.35
C TYR A 302 12.67 9.52 -22.83
N TRP A 303 11.66 9.13 -23.60
CA TRP A 303 11.73 8.96 -25.06
C TRP A 303 10.95 10.06 -25.75
N SER A 304 11.67 11.04 -26.30
CA SER A 304 11.06 12.05 -27.16
C SER A 304 10.67 11.46 -28.53
N PRO A 305 9.71 12.07 -29.25
CA PRO A 305 9.33 11.64 -30.60
C PRO A 305 10.53 11.56 -31.56
N GLU A 306 11.46 12.52 -31.47
CA GLU A 306 12.66 12.59 -32.30
C GLU A 306 13.63 11.46 -31.96
N ALA A 307 13.81 11.15 -30.67
CA ALA A 307 14.67 10.06 -30.23
C ALA A 307 14.14 8.70 -30.70
N VAL A 308 12.82 8.48 -30.62
CA VAL A 308 12.19 7.26 -31.12
C VAL A 308 12.34 7.15 -32.64
N LYS A 309 12.03 8.22 -33.38
CA LYS A 309 12.19 8.24 -34.84
C LYS A 309 13.63 7.98 -35.26
N LYS A 310 14.60 8.56 -34.56
CA LYS A 310 16.02 8.33 -34.83
C LYS A 310 16.45 6.89 -34.58
N ALA A 311 16.01 6.30 -33.47
CA ALA A 311 16.44 4.95 -33.06
C ALA A 311 15.76 3.83 -33.86
N THR A 312 14.54 4.05 -34.32
CA THR A 312 13.68 2.98 -34.87
C THR A 312 13.13 3.27 -36.27
N GLY A 313 13.19 4.52 -36.74
CA GLY A 313 12.49 4.97 -37.93
C GLY A 313 10.97 5.20 -37.73
N TYR A 314 10.43 4.86 -36.56
CA TYR A 314 9.00 4.97 -36.24
C TYR A 314 8.63 6.38 -35.78
N GLU A 315 7.56 6.94 -36.34
CA GLU A 315 6.95 8.17 -35.84
C GLU A 315 5.90 7.84 -34.79
N LEU A 316 5.98 8.45 -33.60
CA LEU A 316 5.00 8.23 -32.54
C LEU A 316 3.59 8.65 -32.98
N GLU A 317 2.61 7.87 -32.53
CA GLU A 317 1.18 8.11 -32.74
C GLU A 317 0.41 8.12 -31.40
N GLY A 318 -0.89 8.40 -31.46
CA GLY A 318 -1.80 8.33 -30.31
C GLY A 318 -1.40 9.22 -29.12
N VAL A 319 -1.66 8.72 -27.90
CA VAL A 319 -1.40 9.44 -26.64
C VAL A 319 0.08 9.79 -26.48
N ALA A 320 0.99 8.91 -26.92
CA ALA A 320 2.43 9.15 -26.85
C ALA A 320 2.84 10.36 -27.72
N LYS A 321 2.27 10.51 -28.92
CA LYS A 321 2.50 11.71 -29.76
C LYS A 321 1.89 12.96 -29.13
N GLN A 322 0.65 12.87 -28.67
CA GLN A 322 -0.08 13.99 -28.07
C GLN A 322 0.61 14.53 -26.81
N SER A 323 1.27 13.65 -26.07
CA SER A 323 2.02 13.99 -24.85
C SER A 323 3.46 14.42 -25.12
N GLY A 324 3.89 14.45 -26.39
CA GLY A 324 5.25 14.81 -26.76
C GLY A 324 6.30 13.77 -26.39
N GLY A 325 5.95 12.49 -26.29
CA GLY A 325 6.85 11.39 -25.91
C GLY A 325 6.25 10.50 -24.82
N PHE A 326 7.09 9.63 -24.24
CA PHE A 326 6.72 8.81 -23.09
C PHE A 326 7.91 8.51 -22.19
N ILE A 327 7.62 8.04 -20.97
CA ILE A 327 8.61 7.62 -19.99
C ILE A 327 8.61 6.09 -19.92
N HIS A 328 9.79 5.49 -20.03
CA HIS A 328 10.00 4.07 -19.79
C HIS A 328 10.16 3.84 -18.29
N LEU A 329 9.15 3.20 -17.70
CA LEU A 329 9.15 2.76 -16.31
C LEU A 329 9.52 1.28 -16.27
N ILE A 330 10.61 0.96 -15.58
CA ILE A 330 11.10 -0.42 -15.48
C ILE A 330 11.94 -0.56 -14.22
N ASN A 331 11.51 -1.40 -13.27
CA ASN A 331 12.30 -1.70 -12.09
C ASN A 331 13.57 -2.52 -12.44
N SER A 332 14.48 -2.64 -11.49
CA SER A 332 15.74 -3.39 -11.62
C SER A 332 15.60 -4.92 -11.62
N GLY A 333 14.37 -5.47 -11.53
CA GLY A 333 14.12 -6.91 -11.68
C GLY A 333 12.69 -7.34 -11.32
N ALA A 334 12.06 -6.67 -10.34
CA ALA A 334 10.76 -7.06 -9.81
C ALA A 334 9.61 -6.13 -10.22
N ALA A 335 8.43 -6.69 -10.49
CA ALA A 335 7.17 -5.94 -10.53
C ALA A 335 6.01 -6.88 -10.20
N CYS A 336 4.93 -6.35 -9.60
CA CYS A 336 3.72 -7.15 -9.39
C CYS A 336 3.17 -7.65 -10.72
N LEU A 337 2.76 -8.92 -10.76
CA LEU A 337 2.27 -9.56 -12.00
C LEU A 337 0.94 -8.96 -12.46
N ASP A 338 0.16 -8.36 -11.56
CA ASP A 338 -1.02 -7.57 -11.86
C ASP A 338 -0.79 -6.54 -12.99
N ALA A 339 0.40 -5.96 -13.03
CA ALA A 339 0.78 -4.94 -14.00
C ALA A 339 0.93 -5.45 -15.45
N CYS A 340 0.88 -6.78 -15.66
CA CYS A 340 0.86 -7.33 -17.01
C CYS A 340 -0.42 -6.99 -17.80
N GLY A 341 -1.44 -6.43 -17.13
CA GLY A 341 -2.67 -5.94 -17.76
C GLY A 341 -3.57 -7.05 -18.32
N LYS A 342 -3.40 -8.30 -17.83
CA LYS A 342 -4.19 -9.46 -18.28
C LYS A 342 -5.59 -9.50 -17.67
N ALA A 343 -5.76 -9.00 -16.45
CA ALA A 343 -7.09 -8.82 -15.88
C ALA A 343 -7.83 -7.74 -16.67
N THR A 344 -9.12 -7.97 -16.94
CA THR A 344 -9.93 -7.05 -17.76
C THR A 344 -11.14 -6.53 -17.00
N ASP A 345 -11.54 -5.29 -17.31
CA ASP A 345 -12.82 -4.73 -16.89
C ASP A 345 -13.98 -5.33 -17.71
N GLU A 346 -15.21 -4.90 -17.41
CA GLU A 346 -16.43 -5.32 -18.12
C GLU A 346 -16.44 -4.99 -19.62
N ASN A 347 -15.58 -4.07 -20.06
CA ASN A 347 -15.43 -3.64 -21.45
C ASN A 347 -14.25 -4.33 -22.15
N GLY A 348 -13.52 -5.22 -21.46
CA GLY A 348 -12.35 -5.92 -21.99
C GLY A 348 -11.05 -5.12 -21.95
N ASN A 349 -11.01 -3.95 -21.30
CA ASN A 349 -9.78 -3.16 -21.15
C ASN A 349 -8.88 -3.78 -20.08
N GLY A 350 -7.56 -3.82 -20.33
CA GLY A 350 -6.58 -4.29 -19.36
C GLY A 350 -6.51 -3.38 -18.13
N VAL A 351 -6.69 -3.95 -16.94
CA VAL A 351 -6.73 -3.24 -15.65
C VAL A 351 -6.02 -4.03 -14.56
N MET A 352 -5.59 -3.34 -13.50
CA MET A 352 -5.27 -3.95 -12.21
C MET A 352 -6.51 -3.88 -11.33
N LYS A 353 -7.04 -5.02 -10.88
CA LYS A 353 -8.27 -5.09 -10.09
C LYS A 353 -7.99 -4.94 -8.58
N PRO A 354 -8.98 -4.53 -7.77
CA PRO A 354 -8.94 -4.79 -6.34
C PRO A 354 -8.71 -6.28 -6.09
N TRP A 355 -7.91 -6.62 -5.08
CA TRP A 355 -7.46 -8.01 -4.90
C TRP A 355 -8.61 -9.01 -4.68
N TYR A 356 -9.72 -8.58 -4.07
CA TYR A 356 -10.90 -9.42 -3.85
C TYR A 356 -11.74 -9.65 -5.12
N ASP A 357 -11.46 -8.92 -6.21
CA ASP A 357 -12.08 -9.09 -7.52
C ASP A 357 -11.18 -9.87 -8.50
N VAL A 358 -10.00 -10.31 -8.05
CA VAL A 358 -9.08 -11.14 -8.84
C VAL A 358 -9.58 -12.57 -8.85
N THR A 359 -9.69 -13.15 -10.05
CA THR A 359 -10.22 -14.49 -10.28
C THR A 359 -9.24 -15.34 -11.08
N ASP A 360 -9.47 -16.65 -11.11
CA ASP A 360 -8.71 -17.59 -11.97
C ASP A 360 -8.91 -17.35 -13.48
N LYS A 361 -9.96 -16.59 -13.84
CA LYS A 361 -10.22 -16.06 -15.19
C LYS A 361 -9.58 -14.70 -15.33
#